data_AF-A0A1Z8Y754-F1
#
_entry.id   AF-A0A1Z8Y754-F1
#
_cell.length_a   1.000
_cell.length_b   1.000
_cell.length_c   1.000
_cell.angle_alpha   90.00
_cell.angle_beta   90.00
_cell.angle_gamma   90.00
#
_symmetry.space_group_name_H-M   'P 1'
#
loop_
_entity.id
_entity.type
_entity.pdbx_description
1 polymer ?
#
loop_
_entity_poly.entity_id
_entity_poly.type
_entity_poly.pdbx_seq_one_letter_code
_entity_poly.pdbx_strand_id
1 'polypeptide(L)'
;MNAFESALLIAQLASTLPLVGLIWTIQLVHYPLFELVGEESQVDYQKEHMNRITWVVAPLMLIELVTVGLLWVLAPFDVWAIVGALLVAVIWVSTVIIQV
;
A
#
# COMPACT_ATOMS: atom_id res chain seq x y z
N MET A 1 14.13 22.85 -0.34
CA MET A 1 14.01 21.47 -0.81
C MET A 1 14.98 21.27 -1.96
N ASN A 2 15.92 20.35 -1.83
CA ASN A 2 16.88 20.04 -2.90
C ASN A 2 16.24 19.08 -3.94
N ALA A 3 16.92 18.84 -5.06
CA ALA A 3 16.40 17.98 -6.13
C ALA A 3 16.12 16.54 -5.66
N PHE A 4 16.88 16.05 -4.68
CA PHE A 4 16.74 14.71 -4.12
C PHE A 4 15.49 14.56 -3.26
N GLU A 5 15.23 15.51 -2.35
CA GLU A 5 14.01 15.55 -1.53
C GLU A 5 12.75 15.65 -2.40
N SER A 6 12.79 16.46 -3.46
CA SER A 6 11.69 16.54 -4.43
C SER A 6 11.44 15.20 -5.13
N ALA A 7 12.50 14.48 -5.51
CA ALA A 7 12.37 13.16 -6.13
C ALA A 7 11.77 12.14 -5.16
N LEU A 8 12.15 12.17 -3.87
CA LEU A 8 11.56 11.30 -2.83
C LEU A 8 10.06 11.58 -2.65
N LEU A 9 9.65 12.85 -2.60
CA LEU A 9 8.23 13.20 -2.48
C LEU A 9 7.43 12.78 -3.71
N ILE A 10 7.99 12.94 -4.91
CA ILE A 10 7.35 12.47 -6.14
C ILE A 10 7.21 10.95 -6.13
N ALA A 11 8.26 10.23 -5.73
CA ALA A 11 8.22 8.77 -5.64
C ALA A 11 7.20 8.28 -4.60
N GLN A 12 7.14 8.92 -3.42
CA GLN A 12 6.12 8.66 -2.40
C GLN A 12 4.71 8.88 -2.97
N LEU A 13 4.46 10.00 -3.63
CA LEU A 13 3.15 10.31 -4.20
C LEU A 13 2.77 9.33 -5.33
N ALA A 14 3.74 9.02 -6.19
CA ALA A 14 3.57 8.11 -7.32
C ALA A 14 3.31 6.66 -6.89
N SER A 15 3.79 6.22 -5.73
CA SER A 15 3.44 4.91 -5.17
C SER A 15 2.12 4.94 -4.37
N THR A 16 1.87 6.00 -3.61
CA THR A 16 0.69 6.12 -2.73
C THR A 16 -0.61 6.20 -3.55
N LEU A 17 -0.67 7.03 -4.60
CA LEU A 17 -1.91 7.25 -5.35
C LEU A 17 -2.46 5.97 -6.01
N PRO A 18 -1.63 5.15 -6.69
CA PRO A 18 -2.08 3.85 -7.18
C PRO A 18 -2.52 2.91 -6.07
N LEU A 19 -1.83 2.87 -4.92
CA LEU A 19 -2.22 2.02 -3.78
C LEU A 19 -3.60 2.42 -3.23
N VAL A 20 -3.89 3.72 -3.13
CA VAL A 20 -5.23 4.20 -2.74
C VAL A 20 -6.29 3.73 -3.74
N GLY A 21 -6.03 3.88 -5.04
CA GLY A 21 -6.94 3.40 -6.08
C GLY A 21 -7.13 1.87 -6.05
N LEU A 22 -6.06 1.12 -5.77
CA LEU A 22 -6.11 -0.33 -5.61
C LEU A 22 -6.97 -0.71 -4.39
N ILE A 23 -6.77 -0.07 -3.24
CA ILE A 23 -7.59 -0.33 -2.04
C ILE A 23 -9.07 -0.13 -2.35
N TRP A 24 -9.46 0.98 -3.00
CA TRP A 24 -10.85 1.20 -3.40
C TRP A 24 -11.36 0.14 -4.38
N THR A 25 -10.55 -0.22 -5.38
CA THR A 25 -10.91 -1.24 -6.37
C THR A 25 -11.10 -2.61 -5.73
N ILE A 26 -10.28 -2.96 -4.74
CA ILE A 26 -10.39 -4.23 -4.03
C ILE A 26 -11.60 -4.22 -3.09
N GLN A 27 -11.73 -3.19 -2.25
CA GLN A 27 -12.74 -3.13 -1.20
C GLN A 27 -14.16 -2.91 -1.74
N LEU A 28 -14.33 -2.02 -2.72
CA LEU A 28 -15.65 -1.63 -3.21
C LEU A 28 -16.14 -2.49 -4.37
N VAL A 29 -15.24 -3.17 -5.08
CA VAL A 29 -15.58 -3.94 -6.28
C VAL A 29 -15.25 -5.41 -6.12
N HIS A 30 -13.99 -5.78 -5.87
CA HIS A 30 -13.59 -7.20 -5.89
C HIS A 30 -14.13 -7.98 -4.70
N TYR A 31 -13.95 -7.50 -3.47
CA TYR A 31 -14.43 -8.21 -2.27
C TYR A 31 -15.95 -8.47 -2.30
N PRO A 32 -16.83 -7.51 -2.67
CA PRO A 32 -18.25 -7.80 -2.87
C PRO A 32 -18.52 -8.84 -3.97
N LEU A 33 -17.75 -8.83 -5.06
CA LEU A 33 -17.91 -9.80 -6.14
C LEU A 33 -17.42 -11.21 -5.76
N PHE A 34 -16.56 -11.34 -4.74
CA PHE A 34 -16.10 -12.65 -4.27
C PHE A 34 -17.23 -13.49 -3.66
N GLU A 35 -18.30 -12.85 -3.15
CA GLU A 35 -19.50 -13.54 -2.67
C GLU A 35 -20.26 -14.26 -3.79
N LEU A 36 -20.02 -13.88 -5.05
CA LEU A 36 -20.64 -14.52 -6.22
C LEU A 36 -19.87 -15.76 -6.69
N VAL A 37 -18.69 -16.03 -6.13
CA VAL A 37 -17.92 -17.25 -6.41
C VAL A 37 -18.52 -18.39 -5.58
N GLY A 38 -18.98 -19.46 -6.24
CA GLY A 38 -19.59 -20.60 -5.55
C GLY A 38 -18.64 -21.23 -4.52
N GLU A 39 -19.21 -21.75 -3.43
CA GLU A 39 -18.49 -22.23 -2.23
C GLU A 39 -17.33 -23.19 -2.55
N GLU A 40 -17.48 -24.07 -3.54
CA GLU A 40 -16.43 -25.03 -3.95
C GLU A 40 -15.14 -24.36 -4.46
N SER A 41 -15.25 -23.18 -5.07
CA SER A 41 -14.12 -22.49 -5.70
C SER A 41 -13.63 -21.26 -4.94
N GLN A 42 -14.32 -20.89 -3.86
CA GLN A 42 -14.02 -19.69 -3.08
C GLN A 42 -12.58 -19.70 -2.53
N VAL A 43 -12.14 -20.84 -1.97
CA VAL A 43 -10.80 -20.96 -1.36
C VAL A 43 -9.68 -20.83 -2.40
N ASP A 44 -9.79 -21.55 -3.53
CA ASP A 44 -8.78 -21.49 -4.59
C ASP A 44 -8.75 -20.12 -5.25
N TYR A 45 -9.92 -19.50 -5.44
CA TYR A 45 -10.04 -18.15 -5.95
C TYR A 45 -9.37 -17.13 -5.02
N GLN A 46 -9.64 -17.18 -3.71
CA GLN A 46 -8.99 -16.28 -2.74
C GLN A 46 -7.47 -16.44 -2.76
N LYS A 47 -6.98 -17.68 -2.73
CA LYS A 47 -5.54 -17.96 -2.74
C LYS A 47 -4.87 -17.42 -3.99
N GLU A 48 -5.49 -17.63 -5.15
CA GLU A 48 -4.95 -17.14 -6.41
C GLU A 48 -5.03 -15.61 -6.52
N HIS A 49 -6.10 -15.00 -6.00
CA HIS A 49 -6.23 -13.55 -5.88
C HIS A 49 -5.10 -12.96 -5.02
N MET A 50 -4.88 -13.52 -3.82
CA MET A 50 -3.81 -13.10 -2.91
C MET A 50 -2.44 -13.19 -3.57
N ASN A 51 -2.12 -14.33 -4.21
CA ASN A 51 -0.84 -14.52 -4.89
C ASN A 51 -0.62 -13.48 -6.00
N ARG A 52 -1.66 -13.18 -6.79
CA ARG A 52 -1.56 -12.23 -7.92
C ARG A 52 -1.49 -10.79 -7.45
N ILE A 53 -2.31 -10.41 -6.48
CA ILE A 53 -2.36 -9.03 -6.00
C ILE A 53 -1.05 -8.66 -5.30
N THR A 54 -0.38 -9.60 -4.62
CA THR A 54 0.95 -9.37 -4.02
C THR A 54 1.96 -8.83 -5.03
N TRP A 55 2.01 -9.36 -6.25
CA TRP A 55 2.95 -8.88 -7.28
C TRP A 55 2.66 -7.46 -7.76
N VAL A 56 1.41 -7.00 -7.63
CA VAL A 56 1.00 -5.64 -7.99
C VAL A 56 1.28 -4.67 -6.85
N VAL A 57 0.91 -5.02 -5.61
CA VAL A 57 1.02 -4.12 -4.47
C VAL A 57 2.43 -4.05 -3.89
N ALA A 58 3.16 -5.16 -3.83
CA ALA A 58 4.44 -5.24 -3.11
C ALA A 58 5.50 -4.26 -3.64
N PRO A 59 5.69 -4.06 -4.96
CA PRO A 59 6.65 -3.08 -5.45
C PRO A 59 6.29 -1.65 -5.04
N LEU A 60 5.01 -1.28 -5.12
CA LEU A 60 4.53 0.05 -4.75
C LEU A 60 4.66 0.30 -3.25
N MET A 61 4.28 -0.70 -2.44
CA MET A 61 4.44 -0.67 -0.99
C MET A 61 5.92 -0.51 -0.62
N LEU A 62 6.83 -1.30 -1.21
CA LEU A 62 8.27 -1.17 -0.93
C LEU A 62 8.81 0.21 -1.26
N ILE A 63 8.40 0.80 -2.39
CA ILE A 63 8.78 2.18 -2.75
C ILE A 63 8.29 3.13 -1.66
N GLU A 64 7.01 3.06 -1.29
CA GLU A 64 6.40 3.90 -0.25
C GLU A 64 7.14 3.81 1.10
N LEU A 65 7.49 2.59 1.54
CA LEU A 65 8.21 2.39 2.80
C LEU A 65 9.62 2.99 2.75
N VAL A 66 10.34 2.77 1.66
CA VAL A 66 11.71 3.29 1.49
C VAL A 66 11.69 4.82 1.40
N THR A 67 10.76 5.41 0.65
CA THR A 67 10.68 6.87 0.50
C THR A 67 10.31 7.54 1.82
N VAL A 68 9.35 7.00 2.59
CA VAL A 68 9.00 7.55 3.91
C VAL A 68 10.15 7.39 4.91
N GLY A 69 10.85 6.26 4.89
CA GLY A 69 12.01 6.02 5.75
C GLY A 69 13.16 6.98 5.46
N LEU A 70 13.47 7.23 4.19
CA LEU A 70 14.49 8.19 3.78
C LEU A 70 14.10 9.63 4.14
N LEU A 71 12.83 10.03 3.92
CA LEU A 71 12.35 11.35 4.30
C LEU A 71 12.45 11.56 5.82
N TRP A 72 12.13 10.54 6.62
CA TRP A 72 12.26 10.62 8.07
C TRP A 72 13.72 10.73 8.53
N VAL A 73 14.66 10.01 7.91
CA VAL A 73 16.10 10.14 8.24
C VAL A 73 16.65 11.52 7.88
N LEU A 74 16.21 12.11 6.75
CA LEU A 74 16.66 13.43 6.32
C LEU A 74 16.06 14.57 7.15
N ALA A 75 14.82 14.41 7.60
CA ALA A 75 14.08 15.41 8.36
C ALA A 75 13.39 14.79 9.60
N PRO A 76 14.16 14.35 10.61
CA PRO A 76 13.64 13.55 11.72
C PRO A 76 12.65 14.27 12.64
N PHE A 77 12.70 15.60 12.65
CA PHE A 77 11.82 16.46 13.46
C PHE A 77 10.76 17.17 12.61
N ASP A 78 10.70 16.90 11.31
CA ASP A 78 9.63 17.44 10.48
C ASP A 78 8.31 16.71 10.77
N VAL A 79 7.27 17.48 11.05
CA VAL A 79 5.98 16.93 11.47
C VAL A 79 5.34 16.08 10.37
N TRP A 80 5.54 16.44 9.10
CA TRP A 80 4.94 15.73 7.97
C TRP A 80 5.67 14.41 7.70
N ALA A 81 6.99 14.38 7.86
CA ALA A 81 7.76 13.14 7.78
C ALA A 81 7.33 12.14 8.86
N ILE A 82 7.13 12.61 10.11
CA ILE A 82 6.66 11.77 11.23
C ILE A 82 5.23 11.27 10.96
N VAL A 83 4.31 12.16 10.60
CA VAL A 83 2.91 11.79 10.32
C VAL A 83 2.84 10.81 9.16
N GLY A 84 3.58 11.05 8.08
CA GLY A 84 3.64 10.14 6.93
C GLY A 84 4.14 8.75 7.31
N ALA A 85 5.23 8.67 8.09
CA ALA A 85 5.77 7.40 8.57
C ALA A 85 4.78 6.64 9.46
N LEU A 86 4.10 7.34 10.37
CA LEU A 86 3.07 6.75 11.23
C LEU A 86 1.89 6.21 10.43
N LEU A 87 1.41 6.98 9.44
CA LEU A 87 0.30 6.54 8.58
C LEU A 87 0.67 5.28 7.78
N VAL A 88 1.86 5.27 7.15
CA VAL A 88 2.35 4.09 6.41
C VAL A 88 2.45 2.88 7.34
N ALA A 89 3.02 3.05 8.55
CA ALA A 89 3.11 1.97 9.53
C ALA A 89 1.73 1.42 9.93
N VAL A 90 0.75 2.30 10.20
CA VAL A 90 -0.62 1.89 10.54
C VAL A 90 -1.28 1.15 9.38
N ILE A 91 -1.17 1.67 8.16
CA ILE A 91 -1.75 1.04 6.95
C ILE A 91 -1.14 -0.34 6.73
N TRP A 92 0.18 -0.48 6.86
CA TRP A 92 0.86 -1.76 6.68
C TRP A 92 0.48 -2.78 7.75
N VAL A 93 0.45 -2.37 9.01
CA VAL A 93 0.03 -3.24 10.12
C VAL A 93 -1.41 -3.68 9.93
N SER A 94 -2.30 -2.77 9.54
CA SER A 94 -3.68 -3.11 9.16
C SER A 94 -3.69 -4.16 8.05
N THR A 95 -2.99 -3.88 6.94
CA THR A 95 -2.92 -4.75 5.75
C THR A 95 -2.51 -6.17 6.10
N VAL A 96 -1.44 -6.34 6.87
CA VAL A 96 -0.91 -7.65 7.25
C VAL A 96 -1.83 -8.41 8.21
N ILE A 97 -2.60 -7.71 9.05
CA ILE A 97 -3.42 -8.34 10.10
C ILE A 97 -4.86 -8.60 9.62
N ILE A 98 -5.42 -7.74 8.79
CA ILE A 98 -6.85 -7.72 8.46
C ILE A 98 -7.12 -8.09 7.00
N GLN A 99 -6.31 -7.61 6.06
CA GLN A 99 -6.59 -7.71 4.61
C GLN A 99 -5.81 -8.82 3.88
N VAL A 100 -4.76 -9.36 4.50
CA VAL A 100 -4.05 -10.57 4.05
C VAL A 100 -4.72 -11.81 4.59
#